data_AF-H1YIS9-F1
#
_entry.id   AF-H1YIS9-F1
#
_cell.length_a   1.000
_cell.length_b   1.000
_cell.length_c   1.000
_cell.angle_alpha   90.00
_cell.angle_beta   90.00
_cell.angle_gamma   90.00
#
_symmetry.space_group_name_H-M   'P 1'
#
loop_
_entity.id
_entity.type
_entity.pdbx_description
1 polymer ?
#
loop_
_entity_poly.entity_id
_entity_poly.type
_entity_poly.pdbx_seq_one_letter_code
_entity_poly.pdbx_strand_id
1 'polypeptide(L)'
;MKKAKTLAFILFIITLGSCRKQDGYFVTPTSSNIFSLKVDGVTKTATTNFATIYQTNNGLQIIAQLPGTEMLNIMVNNVAVGTFDVVNSGTVLSYSTDSTYANSYLGGTGTVTITSITNDTIAGTFQFVATNPNGLNKIISEGVFKCKYGKI
;
A
#
# COMPACT_ATOMS: atom_id res chain seq x y z
N MET A 1 -54.73 -35.06 -33.48
CA MET A 1 -54.03 -35.67 -34.63
C MET A 1 -52.72 -34.91 -34.87
N LYS A 2 -51.62 -35.66 -34.89
CA LYS A 2 -50.23 -35.24 -35.13
C LYS A 2 -50.07 -34.58 -36.51
N LYS A 3 -49.15 -33.61 -36.66
CA LYS A 3 -47.95 -33.73 -37.52
C LYS A 3 -46.89 -32.71 -37.07
N ALA A 4 -45.79 -33.25 -36.54
CA ALA A 4 -44.52 -32.56 -36.37
C ALA A 4 -43.84 -32.38 -37.75
N LYS A 5 -43.07 -31.30 -37.91
CA LYS A 5 -42.00 -31.22 -38.92
C LYS A 5 -40.73 -30.70 -38.26
N THR A 6 -39.79 -31.63 -38.13
CA THR A 6 -38.41 -31.51 -37.70
C THR A 6 -37.56 -30.88 -38.80
N LEU A 7 -36.65 -29.95 -38.47
CA LEU A 7 -35.39 -29.61 -39.17
C LEU A 7 -34.79 -28.36 -38.49
N ALA A 8 -33.51 -28.18 -38.21
CA ALA A 8 -32.31 -29.00 -38.26
C ALA A 8 -31.30 -28.38 -37.28
N PHE A 9 -30.39 -29.26 -36.87
CA PHE A 9 -29.30 -29.10 -35.92
C PHE A 9 -28.12 -28.35 -36.56
N ILE A 10 -27.75 -27.17 -36.05
CA ILE A 10 -26.39 -26.62 -36.23
C ILE A 10 -25.92 -26.06 -34.88
N LEU A 11 -25.11 -26.89 -34.22
CA LEU A 11 -24.42 -26.62 -32.97
C LEU A 11 -23.13 -25.85 -33.31
N PHE A 12 -23.15 -24.53 -33.16
CA PHE A 12 -21.97 -23.68 -33.34
C PHE A 12 -21.29 -23.51 -31.97
N ILE A 13 -20.40 -24.44 -31.62
CA ILE A 13 -19.57 -24.34 -30.42
C ILE A 13 -18.46 -23.32 -30.70
N ILE A 14 -18.72 -22.05 -30.38
CA ILE A 14 -17.67 -21.03 -30.30
C ILE A 14 -16.99 -21.22 -28.95
N THR A 15 -15.88 -21.95 -28.92
CA THR A 15 -15.00 -21.95 -27.76
C THR A 15 -14.36 -20.57 -27.66
N LEU A 16 -14.97 -19.67 -26.90
CA LEU A 16 -14.31 -18.48 -26.41
C LEU A 16 -13.17 -18.98 -25.51
N GLY A 17 -11.95 -18.96 -26.06
CA GLY A 17 -10.73 -19.04 -25.27
C GLY A 17 -10.72 -17.84 -24.33
N SER A 18 -11.28 -18.03 -23.14
CA SER A 18 -11.15 -17.13 -22.03
C SER A 18 -9.65 -17.06 -21.73
N CYS A 19 -9.03 -15.95 -22.12
CA CYS A 19 -7.77 -15.52 -21.57
C CYS A 19 -7.87 -15.62 -20.04
N ARG A 20 -7.26 -16.65 -19.46
CA ARG A 20 -6.92 -16.64 -18.03
C ARG A 20 -5.83 -15.59 -17.88
N LYS A 21 -6.26 -14.33 -17.74
CA LYS A 21 -5.37 -13.27 -17.29
C LYS A 21 -5.10 -13.57 -15.82
N GLN A 22 -3.87 -13.98 -15.56
CA GLN A 22 -3.33 -14.24 -14.25
C GLN A 22 -3.68 -13.08 -13.32
N ASP A 23 -4.42 -13.38 -12.25
CA ASP A 23 -4.91 -12.43 -11.27
C ASP A 23 -3.73 -11.82 -10.49
N GLY A 24 -3.07 -10.82 -11.08
CA GLY A 24 -2.41 -9.79 -10.31
C GLY A 24 -3.51 -8.94 -9.69
N TYR A 25 -3.74 -9.07 -8.39
CA TYR A 25 -4.63 -8.21 -7.62
C TYR A 25 -4.13 -6.76 -7.70
N PHE A 26 -4.48 -6.04 -8.76
CA PHE A 26 -4.49 -4.59 -8.75
C PHE A 26 -5.77 -4.18 -8.04
N VAL A 27 -5.64 -3.85 -6.76
CA VAL A 27 -6.75 -3.40 -5.92
C VAL A 27 -7.23 -2.06 -6.47
N THR A 28 -8.41 -2.04 -7.10
CA THR A 28 -9.06 -0.80 -7.54
C THR A 28 -9.32 0.08 -6.30
N PRO A 29 -8.79 1.33 -6.23
CA PRO A 29 -8.99 2.18 -5.07
C PRO A 29 -10.47 2.48 -4.90
N THR A 30 -11.01 2.15 -3.73
CA THR A 30 -12.37 2.53 -3.32
C THR A 30 -12.30 3.38 -2.07
N SER A 31 -13.31 4.24 -1.89
CA SER A 31 -13.45 5.44 -1.06
C SER A 31 -13.16 5.36 0.46
N SER A 32 -12.39 4.38 0.92
CA SER A 32 -11.95 4.19 2.31
C SER A 32 -10.43 4.13 2.50
N ASN A 33 -9.64 4.22 1.42
CA ASN A 33 -8.19 4.36 1.51
C ASN A 33 -7.82 5.79 1.90
N ILE A 34 -7.24 5.96 3.09
CA ILE A 34 -6.76 7.24 3.59
C ILE A 34 -5.25 7.10 3.76
N PHE A 35 -4.49 8.04 3.24
CA PHE A 35 -3.09 8.19 3.60
C PHE A 35 -2.74 9.68 3.54
N SER A 36 -2.52 10.28 4.70
CA SER A 36 -2.22 11.70 4.84
C SER A 36 -1.18 11.92 5.91
N LEU A 37 -0.42 13.01 5.78
CA LEU A 37 0.65 13.38 6.69
C LEU A 37 0.96 14.87 6.55
N LYS A 38 1.78 15.40 7.45
CA LYS A 38 2.49 16.66 7.26
C LYS A 38 3.97 16.40 6.99
N VAL A 39 4.51 17.07 5.99
CA VAL A 39 5.96 17.14 5.74
C VAL A 39 6.38 18.58 6.02
N ASP A 40 7.22 18.76 7.03
CA ASP A 40 7.65 20.08 7.53
C ASP A 40 6.45 21.01 7.81
N GLY A 41 5.39 20.46 8.41
CA GLY A 41 4.16 21.19 8.72
C GLY A 41 3.16 21.35 7.56
N VAL A 42 3.56 21.03 6.32
CA VAL A 42 2.68 21.12 5.15
C VAL A 42 1.92 19.82 4.95
N THR A 43 0.59 19.88 5.00
CA THR A 43 -0.28 18.72 4.78
C THR A 43 -0.16 18.19 3.35
N LYS A 44 0.00 16.87 3.23
CA LYS A 44 0.01 16.12 1.98
C LYS A 44 -0.91 14.91 2.11
N THR A 45 -1.62 14.61 1.03
CA THR A 45 -2.48 13.45 0.91
C THR A 45 -2.01 12.62 -0.27
N ALA A 46 -1.89 11.31 -0.07
CA ALA A 46 -1.42 10.42 -1.11
C ALA A 46 -2.39 10.38 -2.29
N THR A 47 -1.85 10.43 -3.51
CA THR A 47 -2.60 10.21 -4.75
C THR A 47 -2.86 8.72 -4.96
N THR A 48 -1.92 7.88 -4.54
CA THR A 48 -2.06 6.42 -4.50
C THR A 48 -1.36 5.86 -3.27
N ASN A 49 -1.88 4.75 -2.74
CA ASN A 49 -1.22 4.00 -1.70
C ASN A 49 -1.56 2.51 -1.83
N PHE A 50 -0.64 1.66 -1.41
CA PHE A 50 -0.79 0.22 -1.41
C PHE A 50 -0.09 -0.37 -0.20
N ALA A 51 -0.75 -1.35 0.42
CA ALA A 51 -0.20 -2.11 1.53
C ALA A 51 -0.07 -3.59 1.13
N THR A 52 0.96 -4.24 1.64
CA THR A 52 1.24 -5.66 1.41
C THR A 52 1.71 -6.30 2.69
N ILE A 53 1.14 -7.45 3.02
CA ILE A 53 1.62 -8.33 4.09
C ILE A 53 2.35 -9.52 3.46
N TYR A 54 3.61 -9.69 3.82
CA TYR A 54 4.45 -10.81 3.43
C TYR A 54 4.19 -11.99 4.38
N GLN A 55 3.64 -13.09 3.87
CA GLN A 55 3.22 -14.21 4.72
C GLN A 55 4.41 -14.99 5.30
N THR A 56 5.56 -14.95 4.64
CA THR A 56 6.75 -15.71 5.03
C THR A 56 7.39 -15.21 6.33
N ASN A 57 7.29 -13.91 6.61
CA ASN A 57 7.90 -13.27 7.78
C ASN A 57 6.93 -12.36 8.57
N ASN A 58 5.63 -12.40 8.23
CA ASN A 58 4.62 -11.52 8.78
C ASN A 58 5.01 -10.04 8.70
N GLY A 59 5.74 -9.64 7.66
CA GLY A 59 6.15 -8.26 7.42
C GLY A 59 5.06 -7.44 6.76
N LEU A 60 4.94 -6.17 7.10
CA LEU A 60 4.09 -5.19 6.42
C LEU A 60 4.98 -4.25 5.61
N GLN A 61 4.59 -3.96 4.37
CA GLN A 61 5.04 -2.78 3.64
C GLN A 61 3.84 -1.93 3.23
N ILE A 62 3.94 -0.62 3.42
CA ILE A 62 3.02 0.37 2.86
C ILE A 62 3.84 1.35 2.05
N ILE A 63 3.46 1.55 0.79
CA ILE A 63 4.02 2.60 -0.07
C ILE A 63 2.90 3.57 -0.43
N ALA A 64 3.20 4.86 -0.34
CA ALA A 64 2.31 5.94 -0.71
C ALA A 64 3.01 6.89 -1.67
N GLN A 65 2.37 7.19 -2.80
CA GLN A 65 2.77 8.27 -3.68
C GLN A 65 2.04 9.55 -3.25
N LEU A 66 2.79 10.59 -2.97
CA LEU A 66 2.28 11.92 -2.64
C LEU A 66 2.22 12.77 -3.93
N PRO A 67 1.67 14.01 -3.90
CA PRO A 67 1.60 14.84 -5.08
C PRO A 67 2.98 15.05 -5.73
N GLY A 68 3.03 14.95 -7.07
CA GLY A 68 4.27 15.06 -7.83
C GLY A 68 5.08 13.76 -7.81
N THR A 69 6.37 13.89 -7.49
CA THR A 69 7.37 12.79 -7.49
C THR A 69 7.66 12.24 -6.10
N GLU A 70 6.97 12.75 -5.09
CA GLU A 70 7.23 12.42 -3.70
C GLU A 70 6.68 11.05 -3.32
N MET A 71 7.41 10.32 -2.48
CA MET A 71 7.01 8.99 -2.02
C MET A 71 7.29 8.80 -0.54
N LEU A 72 6.52 7.92 0.08
CA LEU A 72 6.72 7.45 1.45
C LEU A 72 6.63 5.94 1.51
N ASN A 73 7.51 5.33 2.29
CA ASN A 73 7.55 3.88 2.50
C ASN A 73 7.61 3.58 4.01
N ILE A 74 6.77 2.65 4.44
CA ILE A 74 6.68 2.13 5.80
C ILE A 74 6.92 0.63 5.72
N MET A 75 7.89 0.12 6.46
CA MET A 75 8.09 -1.31 6.65
C MET A 75 8.05 -1.65 8.13
N VAL A 76 7.27 -2.65 8.51
CA VAL A 76 7.15 -3.14 9.89
C VAL A 76 7.36 -4.64 9.89
N ASN A 77 8.34 -5.11 10.65
CA ASN A 77 8.55 -6.55 10.85
C ASN A 77 7.54 -7.09 11.87
N ASN A 78 7.10 -8.33 11.67
CA ASN A 78 6.17 -9.01 12.58
C ASN A 78 4.94 -8.15 12.92
N VAL A 79 4.22 -7.71 11.90
CA VAL A 79 3.11 -6.77 12.03
C VAL A 79 2.03 -7.32 12.97
N ALA A 80 1.60 -6.47 13.90
CA ALA A 80 0.53 -6.71 14.87
C ALA A 80 -0.10 -5.37 15.26
N VAL A 81 -1.24 -5.38 15.95
CA VAL A 81 -1.76 -4.18 16.61
C VAL A 81 -0.78 -3.78 17.72
N GLY A 82 -0.33 -2.53 17.72
CA GLY A 82 0.72 -2.08 18.63
C GLY A 82 1.51 -0.89 18.08
N THR A 83 2.53 -0.48 18.82
CA THR A 83 3.45 0.59 18.41
C THR A 83 4.84 0.02 18.16
N PHE A 84 5.43 0.45 17.05
CA PHE A 84 6.71 0.00 16.53
C PHE A 84 7.61 1.21 16.34
N ASP A 85 8.80 1.20 16.93
CA ASP A 85 9.75 2.30 16.85
C ASP A 85 10.87 2.01 15.85
N VAL A 86 11.30 3.05 15.14
CA VAL A 86 12.33 2.92 14.08
C VAL A 86 13.66 2.36 14.60
N VAL A 87 13.97 2.54 15.89
CA VAL A 87 15.28 2.20 16.46
C VAL A 87 15.38 0.72 16.85
N ASN A 88 14.32 0.15 17.42
CA ASN A 88 14.38 -1.15 18.09
C ASN A 88 13.51 -2.24 17.45
N SER A 89 12.49 -1.91 16.66
CA SER A 89 11.53 -2.91 16.16
C SER A 89 11.81 -3.43 14.75
N GLY A 90 12.95 -3.07 14.16
CA GLY A 90 13.23 -3.37 12.74
C GLY A 90 12.26 -2.65 11.78
N THR A 91 11.61 -1.59 12.25
CA THR A 91 10.72 -0.75 11.46
C THR A 91 11.53 0.24 10.66
N VAL A 92 11.25 0.35 9.37
CA VAL A 92 11.91 1.29 8.48
C VAL A 92 10.89 2.28 7.95
N LEU A 93 11.17 3.57 8.13
CA LEU A 93 10.40 4.67 7.58
C LEU A 93 11.29 5.45 6.64
N SER A 94 10.81 5.74 5.44
CA SER A 94 11.55 6.56 4.49
C SER A 94 10.63 7.44 3.69
N TYR A 95 11.17 8.58 3.27
CA TYR A 95 10.49 9.58 2.47
C TYR A 95 11.45 10.02 1.35
N SER A 96 10.95 10.27 0.15
CA SER A 96 11.75 10.86 -0.92
C SER A 96 10.99 11.97 -1.64
N THR A 97 11.71 13.00 -2.10
CA THR A 97 11.10 14.06 -2.90
C THR A 97 11.10 13.74 -4.40
N ASP A 98 12.03 12.87 -4.83
CA ASP A 98 12.11 12.30 -6.18
C ASP A 98 12.94 11.00 -6.15
N SER A 99 13.34 10.49 -7.32
CA SER A 99 14.10 9.23 -7.48
C SER A 99 15.60 9.35 -7.22
N THR A 100 16.12 10.55 -6.94
CA THR A 100 17.55 10.81 -6.69
C THR A 100 17.93 10.39 -5.27
N TYR A 101 19.08 9.75 -5.14
CA TYR A 101 19.60 9.31 -3.83
C TYR A 101 19.79 10.48 -2.84
N ALA A 102 20.26 11.64 -3.31
CA ALA A 102 20.40 12.85 -2.49
C ALA A 102 19.08 13.37 -1.91
N ASN A 103 17.95 12.97 -2.50
CA ASN A 103 16.60 13.38 -2.14
C ASN A 103 15.81 12.27 -1.45
N SER A 104 16.50 11.21 -1.01
CA SER A 104 15.97 10.12 -0.20
C SER A 104 16.33 10.33 1.27
N TYR A 105 15.33 10.27 2.14
CA TYR A 105 15.44 10.51 3.57
C TYR A 105 15.08 9.22 4.32
N LEU A 106 15.98 8.76 5.17
CA LEU A 106 15.77 7.59 6.01
C LEU A 106 15.43 8.03 7.44
N GLY A 107 14.38 7.44 8.01
CA GLY A 107 13.98 7.69 9.39
C GLY A 107 15.07 7.25 10.37
N GLY A 108 15.49 8.16 11.24
CA GLY A 108 16.40 7.86 12.35
C GLY A 108 15.68 7.68 13.68
N THR A 109 14.53 8.34 13.83
CA THR A 109 13.67 8.25 15.03
C THR A 109 12.22 8.38 14.61
N GLY A 110 11.32 7.70 15.31
CA GLY A 110 9.89 7.80 15.04
C GLY A 110 9.16 6.53 15.41
N THR A 111 7.86 6.54 15.19
CA THR A 111 6.96 5.43 15.52
C THR A 111 5.91 5.23 14.46
N VAL A 112 5.48 3.98 14.32
CA VAL A 112 4.24 3.59 13.65
C VAL A 112 3.36 2.91 14.68
N THR A 113 2.12 3.36 14.82
CA THR A 113 1.12 2.71 15.66
C THR A 113 0.06 2.08 14.77
N ILE A 114 0.02 0.75 14.74
CA ILE A 114 -1.03 -0.01 14.10
C ILE A 114 -2.21 -0.10 15.08
N THR A 115 -3.35 0.50 14.73
CA THR A 115 -4.54 0.53 15.58
C THR A 115 -5.55 -0.55 15.23
N SER A 116 -5.53 -1.05 13.99
CA SER A 116 -6.44 -2.10 13.54
C SER A 116 -5.85 -2.89 12.38
N ILE A 117 -6.02 -4.21 12.43
CA ILE A 117 -5.78 -5.14 11.33
C ILE A 117 -7.06 -5.96 11.19
N THR A 118 -7.73 -5.86 10.04
CA THR A 118 -8.84 -6.72 9.66
C THR A 118 -8.40 -7.72 8.58
N ASN A 119 -9.32 -8.46 7.98
CA ASN A 119 -9.02 -9.41 6.92
C ASN A 119 -8.40 -8.79 5.65
N ASP A 120 -8.69 -7.53 5.37
CA ASP A 120 -8.28 -6.85 4.13
C ASP A 120 -7.80 -5.41 4.34
N THR A 121 -7.89 -4.87 5.55
CA THR A 121 -7.59 -3.47 5.85
C THR A 121 -6.65 -3.35 7.03
N ILE A 122 -5.68 -2.44 6.93
CA ILE A 122 -4.81 -2.05 8.03
C ILE A 122 -4.91 -0.55 8.26
N ALA A 123 -4.96 -0.13 9.52
CA ALA A 123 -5.07 1.28 9.90
C ALA A 123 -4.12 1.62 11.04
N GLY A 124 -3.70 2.88 11.06
CA GLY A 124 -2.76 3.35 12.05
C GLY A 124 -2.33 4.80 11.85
N THR A 125 -1.36 5.18 12.67
CA THR A 125 -0.71 6.49 12.63
C THR A 125 0.81 6.33 12.57
N PHE A 126 1.51 7.39 12.16
CA PHE A 126 2.95 7.41 12.17
C PHE A 126 3.51 8.83 12.29
N GLN A 127 4.73 8.92 12.80
CA GLN A 127 5.52 10.14 12.83
C GLN A 127 7.00 9.78 12.87
N PHE A 128 7.85 10.55 12.20
CA PHE A 128 9.29 10.32 12.23
C PHE A 128 10.09 11.55 11.78
N VAL A 129 11.36 11.55 12.15
CA VAL A 129 12.35 12.48 11.61
C VAL A 129 13.28 11.67 10.72
N ALA A 130 13.45 12.15 9.49
CA ALA A 130 14.27 11.49 8.48
C ALA A 130 15.40 12.39 8.00
N THR A 131 16.54 11.79 7.70
CA THR A 131 17.75 12.49 7.27
C THR A 131 18.22 11.94 5.93
N ASN A 132 18.65 12.81 5.01
CA ASN A 132 19.23 12.40 3.73
C ASN A 132 20.76 12.27 3.82
N PRO A 133 21.45 11.78 2.77
CA PRO A 133 22.91 11.65 2.77
C PRO A 133 23.68 12.97 2.93
N ASN A 134 23.04 14.11 2.68
CA ASN A 134 23.62 15.45 2.85
C ASN A 134 23.41 16.02 4.27
N GLY A 135 22.80 15.26 5.18
CA GLY A 135 22.52 15.69 6.56
C GLY A 135 21.31 16.62 6.70
N LEU A 136 20.50 16.79 5.65
CA LEU A 136 19.27 17.56 5.69
C LEU A 136 18.14 16.72 6.29
N ASN A 137 17.30 17.36 7.11
CA ASN A 137 16.21 16.70 7.80
C ASN A 137 14.84 17.00 7.18
N LYS A 138 13.94 16.03 7.31
CA LYS A 138 12.50 16.17 7.08
C LYS A 138 11.75 15.70 8.32
N ILE A 139 10.78 16.50 8.74
CA ILE A 139 9.88 16.15 9.83
C ILE A 139 8.57 15.66 9.23
N ILE A 140 8.26 14.38 9.47
CA ILE A 140 7.01 13.77 9.08
C ILE A 140 6.16 13.62 10.33
N SER A 141 5.04 14.32 10.37
CA SER A 141 4.14 14.34 11.53
C SER A 141 2.69 14.14 11.12
N GLU A 142 1.83 13.84 12.11
CA GLU A 142 0.39 13.67 11.91
C GLU A 142 0.06 12.67 10.78
N GLY A 143 0.90 11.65 10.61
CA GLY A 143 0.70 10.59 9.64
C GLY A 143 -0.47 9.72 10.05
N VAL A 144 -1.43 9.52 9.15
CA VAL A 144 -2.58 8.64 9.31
C VAL A 144 -2.72 7.80 8.07
N PHE A 145 -2.94 6.50 8.25
CA PHE A 145 -3.28 5.62 7.15
C PHE A 145 -4.42 4.68 7.48
N LYS A 146 -5.16 4.33 6.44
CA LYS A 146 -6.10 3.24 6.36
C LYS A 146 -5.99 2.69 4.94
N CYS A 147 -5.41 1.52 4.79
CA CYS A 147 -5.10 0.95 3.48
C CYS A 147 -5.70 -0.45 3.38
N LYS A 148 -6.31 -0.74 2.23
CA LYS A 148 -6.48 -2.15 1.84
C LYS A 148 -5.12 -2.78 1.60
N TYR A 149 -4.94 -4.02 2.05
CA TYR A 149 -3.70 -4.75 1.86
C TYR A 149 -3.90 -6.04 1.07
N GLY A 150 -2.92 -6.36 0.21
CA GLY A 150 -2.76 -7.69 -0.38
C GLY A 150 -1.89 -8.57 0.50
N LYS A 151 -1.97 -9.89 0.28
CA LYS A 151 -1.05 -10.86 0.88
C LYS A 151 -0.23 -11.51 -0.24
N ILE A 152 1.07 -11.61 -0.03
CA ILE A 152 2.00 -12.30 -0.94
C ILE A 152 2.88 -13.29 -0.19
#